data_AF-A0A9E4NLE1-F1
#
_entry.id   AF-A0A9E4NLE1-F1
#
_cell.length_a   1.000
_cell.length_b   1.000
_cell.length_c   1.000
_cell.angle_alpha   90.00
_cell.angle_beta   90.00
_cell.angle_gamma   90.00
#
_symmetry.space_group_name_H-M   'P 1'
#
loop_
_entity.id
_entity.type
_entity.pdbx_description
1 polymer ?
#
loop_
_entity_poly.entity_id
_entity_poly.type
_entity_poly.pdbx_seq_one_letter_code
_entity_poly.pdbx_strand_id
1 'polypeptide(L)'
;MEKKFEKILWSSRLVVLAAVVASMAAAIAMFYMASVDAVYMISHLGDYASPSLSAEQRIDLRSSTVTHVVEIVDGYLLATVLLIFSLGLYELFISKIEYAENSESASNVLMITSLDDLKSRLAKVVMMILVVRYFEFALSMEFSTPMDLLQFAGGIALLGLALYLAHLADKDGAH
;
A
#
# COMPACT_ATOMS: atom_id res chain seq x y z
N MET A 1 -28.97 -33.77 4.84
CA MET A 1 -28.36 -32.47 5.23
C MET A 1 -27.01 -32.27 4.56
N GLU A 2 -26.22 -33.33 4.38
CA GLU A 2 -24.94 -33.38 3.63
C GLU A 2 -24.94 -32.63 2.28
N LYS A 3 -25.87 -32.92 1.36
CA LYS A 3 -25.92 -32.25 0.03
C LYS A 3 -26.12 -30.72 0.08
N LYS A 4 -26.77 -30.19 1.12
CA LYS A 4 -26.92 -28.73 1.31
C LYS A 4 -25.63 -28.14 1.86
N PHE A 5 -24.96 -28.87 2.75
CA PHE A 5 -23.67 -28.47 3.32
C PHE A 5 -22.55 -28.50 2.27
N GLU A 6 -22.48 -29.54 1.44
CA GLU A 6 -21.61 -29.60 0.27
C GLU A 6 -21.86 -28.45 -0.70
N LYS A 7 -23.13 -28.13 -0.99
CA LYS A 7 -23.47 -27.01 -1.90
C LYS A 7 -23.05 -25.64 -1.33
N ILE A 8 -23.14 -25.45 -0.01
CA ILE A 8 -22.66 -24.25 0.68
C ILE A 8 -21.13 -24.19 0.70
N LEU A 9 -20.45 -25.32 0.95
CA LEU A 9 -19.00 -25.43 0.85
C LEU A 9 -18.52 -25.14 -0.57
N TRP A 10 -19.23 -25.62 -1.59
CA TRP A 10 -18.90 -25.35 -2.99
C TRP A 10 -19.18 -23.89 -3.40
N SER A 11 -20.20 -23.25 -2.83
CA SER A 11 -20.46 -21.81 -3.05
C SER A 11 -19.48 -20.88 -2.34
N SER A 12 -18.69 -21.38 -1.37
CA SER A 12 -17.65 -20.58 -0.71
C SER A 12 -16.62 -20.02 -1.71
N ARG A 13 -16.32 -20.78 -2.77
CA ARG A 13 -15.44 -20.34 -3.87
C ARG A 13 -15.98 -19.12 -4.62
N LEU A 14 -17.30 -19.00 -4.77
CA LEU A 14 -17.91 -17.85 -5.44
C LEU A 14 -17.75 -16.57 -4.62
N VAL A 15 -17.82 -16.67 -3.29
CA VAL A 15 -17.58 -15.54 -2.39
C VAL A 15 -16.13 -15.07 -2.49
N VAL A 16 -15.18 -16.01 -2.54
CA VAL A 16 -13.77 -15.66 -2.73
C VAL A 16 -13.53 -15.04 -4.11
N LEU A 17 -14.13 -15.59 -5.17
CA LEU A 17 -14.00 -15.04 -6.52
C LEU A 17 -14.54 -13.60 -6.59
N ALA A 18 -15.65 -13.32 -5.92
CA ALA A 18 -16.17 -11.95 -5.81
C ALA A 18 -15.18 -11.01 -5.09
N ALA A 19 -14.54 -11.47 -4.01
CA ALA A 19 -13.52 -10.69 -3.29
C ALA A 19 -12.26 -10.45 -4.14
N VAL A 20 -11.81 -11.44 -4.92
CA VAL A 20 -10.70 -11.31 -5.89
C VAL A 20 -11.03 -10.26 -6.93
N VAL A 21 -12.20 -10.33 -7.57
CA VAL A 21 -12.61 -9.36 -8.60
C VAL A 21 -12.75 -7.96 -8.02
N ALA A 22 -13.36 -7.81 -6.85
CA ALA A 22 -13.51 -6.52 -6.18
C ALA A 22 -12.15 -5.90 -5.81
N SER A 23 -11.23 -6.69 -5.24
CA SER A 23 -9.87 -6.21 -4.90
C SER A 23 -9.04 -5.87 -6.14
N MET A 24 -9.18 -6.62 -7.23
CA MET A 24 -8.52 -6.30 -8.51
C MET A 24 -9.07 -5.02 -9.12
N ALA A 25 -10.39 -4.81 -9.11
CA ALA A 25 -11.00 -3.58 -9.58
C ALA A 25 -10.55 -2.37 -8.73
N ALA A 26 -10.48 -2.52 -7.40
CA ALA A 26 -9.98 -1.49 -6.50
C ALA A 26 -8.50 -1.17 -6.76
N ALA A 27 -7.66 -2.18 -6.98
CA ALA A 27 -6.25 -1.98 -7.35
C ALA A 27 -6.13 -1.15 -8.65
N ILE A 28 -6.89 -1.51 -9.69
CA ILE A 28 -6.89 -0.78 -10.97
C ILE A 28 -7.36 0.66 -10.77
N ALA A 29 -8.43 0.89 -9.99
CA ALA A 29 -8.93 2.23 -9.70
C ALA A 29 -7.87 3.08 -8.98
N MET A 30 -7.17 2.52 -7.99
CA MET A 30 -6.11 3.21 -7.26
C MET A 30 -4.90 3.50 -8.15
N PHE A 31 -4.48 2.55 -9.01
CA PHE A 31 -3.45 2.80 -10.01
C PHE A 31 -3.82 3.95 -10.94
N TYR A 32 -5.08 3.99 -11.39
CA TYR A 32 -5.58 5.06 -12.24
C TYR A 32 -5.55 6.41 -11.52
N MET A 33 -6.09 6.49 -10.29
CA MET A 33 -6.07 7.73 -9.50
C MET A 33 -4.64 8.23 -9.27
N ALA A 34 -3.74 7.38 -8.77
CA ALA A 34 -2.34 7.74 -8.54
C ALA A 34 -1.61 8.17 -9.83
N SER A 35 -1.95 7.56 -10.97
CA SER A 35 -1.39 7.96 -12.28
C SER A 35 -1.89 9.32 -12.72
N VAL A 36 -3.19 9.61 -12.53
CA VAL A 36 -3.78 10.91 -12.83
C VAL A 36 -3.16 12.00 -11.95
N ASP A 37 -3.03 11.76 -10.65
CA ASP A 37 -2.40 12.69 -9.71
C ASP A 37 -0.93 12.95 -10.08
N ALA A 38 -0.20 11.91 -10.49
CA ALA A 38 1.18 12.04 -10.98
C ALA A 38 1.29 12.94 -12.22
N VAL A 39 0.38 12.78 -13.18
CA VAL A 39 0.37 13.62 -14.39
C VAL A 39 0.06 15.08 -14.04
N TYR A 40 -0.93 15.32 -13.17
CA TYR A 40 -1.24 16.67 -12.71
C TYR A 40 -0.07 17.30 -11.96
N MET A 41 0.58 16.57 -11.05
CA MET A 41 1.75 17.07 -10.31
C MET A 41 2.91 17.45 -11.25
N ILE A 42 3.23 16.59 -12.24
CA ILE A 42 4.26 16.88 -13.25
C ILE A 42 3.89 18.12 -14.08
N SER A 43 2.61 18.32 -14.40
CA SER A 43 2.19 19.51 -15.16
C SER A 43 2.39 20.82 -14.38
N HIS A 44 2.17 20.82 -13.07
CA HIS A 44 2.34 22.00 -12.20
C HIS A 44 3.82 22.28 -11.87
N LEU A 45 4.73 21.31 -12.03
CA LEU A 45 6.18 21.53 -11.90
C LEU A 45 6.72 22.58 -12.88
N GLY A 46 6.07 22.77 -14.04
CA GLY A 46 6.40 23.83 -14.99
C GLY A 46 6.28 25.23 -14.38
N ASP A 47 5.35 25.44 -13.45
CA ASP A 47 5.11 26.73 -12.81
C ASP A 47 6.22 27.08 -11.80
N TYR A 48 6.90 26.08 -11.24
CA TYR A 48 8.03 26.25 -10.32
C TYR A 48 9.22 26.97 -10.96
N ALA A 49 9.41 26.80 -12.27
CA ALA A 49 10.46 27.43 -13.04
C ALA A 49 10.14 28.89 -13.41
N SER A 50 8.93 29.40 -13.11
CA SER A 50 8.55 30.76 -13.49
C SER A 50 9.44 31.81 -12.77
N PRO A 51 9.98 32.80 -13.51
CA PRO A 51 10.80 33.86 -12.92
C PRO A 51 9.98 34.83 -12.04
N SER A 52 8.66 34.77 -12.10
CA SER A 52 7.72 35.64 -11.37
C SER A 52 7.45 35.23 -9.92
N LEU A 53 7.90 34.05 -9.49
CA LEU A 53 7.66 33.53 -8.14
C LEU A 53 8.57 34.18 -7.09
N SER A 54 7.96 34.71 -6.03
CA SER A 54 8.68 35.20 -4.84
C SER A 54 9.35 34.06 -4.07
N ALA A 55 10.32 34.37 -3.21
CA ALA A 55 11.05 33.36 -2.43
C ALA A 55 10.11 32.57 -1.49
N GLU A 56 9.10 33.21 -0.90
CA GLU A 56 8.11 32.58 -0.02
C GLU A 56 7.18 31.64 -0.80
N GLN A 57 6.68 32.09 -1.96
CA GLN A 57 5.81 31.26 -2.81
C GLN A 57 6.51 29.99 -3.32
N ARG A 58 7.83 30.04 -3.55
CA ARG A 58 8.62 28.85 -3.93
C ARG A 58 8.77 27.83 -2.79
N ILE A 59 8.73 28.27 -1.54
CA ILE A 59 8.80 27.37 -0.37
C ILE A 59 7.46 26.64 -0.23
N ASP A 60 6.34 27.35 -0.34
CA ASP A 60 5.00 26.76 -0.25
C ASP A 60 4.74 25.78 -1.40
N LEU A 61 5.06 26.17 -2.65
CA LEU A 61 4.98 25.28 -3.81
C LEU A 61 5.83 24.02 -3.63
N ARG A 62 7.03 24.16 -3.06
CA ARG A 62 7.89 23.00 -2.77
C ARG A 62 7.23 22.07 -1.75
N SER A 63 6.71 22.63 -0.65
CA SER A 63 6.08 21.83 0.41
C SER A 63 4.87 21.08 -0.13
N SER A 64 3.97 21.78 -0.85
CA SER A 64 2.82 21.15 -1.52
C SER A 64 3.23 20.07 -2.54
N THR A 65 4.28 20.31 -3.33
CA THR A 65 4.79 19.31 -4.28
C THR A 65 5.31 18.06 -3.55
N VAL A 66 6.02 18.22 -2.43
CA VAL A 66 6.51 17.09 -1.63
C VAL A 66 5.34 16.28 -1.07
N THR A 67 4.30 16.93 -0.56
CA THR A 67 3.09 16.26 -0.09
C THR A 67 2.42 15.44 -1.21
N HIS A 68 2.23 16.04 -2.40
CA HIS A 68 1.64 15.33 -3.54
C HIS A 68 2.49 14.12 -3.99
N VAL A 69 3.82 14.23 -3.95
CA VAL A 69 4.70 13.08 -4.25
C VAL A 69 4.47 11.94 -3.26
N VAL A 70 4.34 12.25 -1.96
CA VAL A 70 4.07 11.23 -0.93
C VAL A 70 2.70 10.57 -1.17
N GLU A 71 1.67 11.35 -1.49
CA GLU A 71 0.32 10.85 -1.81
C GLU A 71 0.33 9.90 -3.02
N ILE A 72 1.03 10.27 -4.11
CA ILE A 72 1.16 9.43 -5.31
C ILE A 72 1.86 8.11 -5.00
N VAL A 73 2.96 8.17 -4.24
CA VAL A 73 3.72 6.97 -3.84
C VAL A 73 2.85 6.05 -2.98
N ASP A 74 2.12 6.61 -2.02
CA ASP A 74 1.18 5.84 -1.20
C ASP A 74 0.08 5.20 -2.05
N GLY A 75 -0.51 5.95 -2.99
CA GLY A 75 -1.52 5.45 -3.91
C GLY A 75 -1.04 4.23 -4.72
N TYR A 76 0.19 4.27 -5.26
CA TYR A 76 0.78 3.14 -5.96
C TYR A 76 1.09 1.95 -5.04
N LEU A 77 1.56 2.19 -3.82
CA LEU A 77 1.78 1.13 -2.84
C LEU A 77 0.46 0.43 -2.49
N LEU A 78 -0.59 1.19 -2.17
CA LEU A 78 -1.91 0.66 -1.85
C LEU A 78 -2.50 -0.13 -3.03
N ALA A 79 -2.38 0.39 -4.26
CA ALA A 79 -2.80 -0.31 -5.46
C ALA A 79 -2.08 -1.65 -5.63
N THR A 80 -0.76 -1.68 -5.40
CA THR A 80 0.06 -2.88 -5.48
C THR A 80 -0.31 -3.91 -4.41
N VAL A 81 -0.60 -3.47 -3.18
CA VAL A 81 -1.08 -4.36 -2.10
C VAL A 81 -2.39 -5.02 -2.46
N LEU A 82 -3.35 -4.25 -2.96
CA LEU A 82 -4.65 -4.76 -3.38
C LEU A 82 -4.50 -5.79 -4.51
N LEU A 83 -3.57 -5.56 -5.44
CA LEU A 83 -3.27 -6.49 -6.52
C LEU A 83 -2.64 -7.79 -6.00
N ILE A 84 -1.62 -7.72 -5.14
CA ILE A 84 -1.00 -8.89 -4.51
C ILE A 84 -2.03 -9.67 -3.68
N PHE A 85 -2.88 -8.97 -2.94
CA PHE A 85 -3.95 -9.58 -2.16
C PHE A 85 -4.97 -10.31 -3.04
N SER A 86 -5.39 -9.68 -4.14
CA SER A 86 -6.30 -10.29 -5.13
C SER A 86 -5.71 -11.58 -5.71
N LEU A 87 -4.45 -11.52 -6.16
CA LEU A 87 -3.73 -12.68 -6.71
C LEU A 87 -3.52 -13.78 -5.66
N GLY A 88 -3.14 -13.41 -4.44
CA GLY A 88 -2.94 -14.36 -3.34
C GLY A 88 -4.23 -15.07 -2.91
N LEU A 89 -5.36 -14.36 -2.87
CA LEU A 89 -6.67 -14.98 -2.62
C LEU A 89 -7.06 -15.95 -3.75
N TYR A 90 -6.78 -15.60 -5.00
CA TYR A 90 -7.06 -16.45 -6.16
C TYR A 90 -6.23 -17.75 -6.10
N GLU A 91 -4.93 -17.64 -5.90
CA GLU A 91 -4.04 -18.81 -5.87
C GLU A 91 -4.36 -19.78 -4.75
N LEU A 92 -4.71 -19.25 -3.57
CA LEU A 92 -4.97 -20.08 -2.41
C LEU A 92 -6.31 -20.82 -2.48
N PHE A 93 -7.38 -20.16 -2.93
CA PHE A 93 -8.74 -20.70 -2.83
C PHE A 93 -9.29 -21.24 -4.15
N ILE A 94 -8.74 -20.82 -5.28
CA ILE A 94 -9.21 -21.22 -6.61
C ILE A 94 -8.23 -22.18 -7.27
N SER A 95 -7.08 -21.68 -7.74
CA SER A 95 -6.08 -22.47 -8.47
C SER A 95 -4.79 -21.69 -8.62
N LYS A 96 -3.65 -22.41 -8.71
CA LYS A 96 -2.39 -21.83 -9.16
C LYS A 96 -2.51 -21.25 -10.57
N ILE A 97 -1.81 -20.15 -10.83
CA ILE A 97 -1.79 -19.48 -12.13
C ILE A 97 -0.72 -20.15 -13.01
N GLU A 98 -1.12 -21.12 -13.84
CA GLU A 98 -0.25 -21.87 -14.78
C GLU A 98 0.46 -20.98 -15.83
N TYR A 99 -0.07 -19.78 -16.08
CA TYR A 99 0.53 -18.80 -16.98
C TYR A 99 1.83 -18.18 -16.42
N ALA A 100 2.04 -18.20 -15.10
CA ALA A 100 3.23 -17.67 -14.45
C ALA A 100 4.41 -18.66 -14.48
N GLU A 101 4.15 -19.97 -14.49
CA GLU A 101 5.19 -21.02 -14.50
C GLU A 101 5.95 -21.10 -15.83
N ASN A 102 5.34 -20.68 -16.95
CA ASN A 102 5.96 -20.75 -18.28
C ASN A 102 6.83 -19.52 -18.63
N SER A 103 6.97 -18.55 -17.72
CA SER A 103 7.84 -17.39 -17.90
C SER A 103 8.98 -17.42 -16.87
N GLU A 104 10.22 -17.57 -17.32
CA GLU A 104 11.43 -17.61 -16.47
C GLU A 104 11.61 -16.36 -15.58
N SER A 105 10.83 -15.30 -15.78
CA SER A 105 10.89 -14.05 -15.01
C SER A 105 9.88 -13.93 -13.84
N ALA A 106 8.92 -14.86 -13.69
CA ALA A 106 7.89 -14.77 -12.64
C ALA A 106 8.20 -15.56 -11.35
N SER A 107 9.19 -16.47 -11.40
CA SER A 107 9.43 -17.46 -10.34
C SER A 107 9.88 -16.88 -8.98
N ASN A 108 10.38 -15.64 -8.92
CA ASN A 108 10.88 -15.05 -7.67
C ASN A 108 9.97 -13.98 -7.04
N VAL A 109 8.90 -13.56 -7.71
CA VAL A 109 7.99 -12.52 -7.20
C VAL A 109 6.63 -13.09 -6.74
N LEU A 110 6.22 -14.25 -7.26
CA LEU A 110 4.87 -14.81 -7.04
C LEU A 110 4.83 -16.19 -6.37
N MET A 111 5.95 -16.77 -5.93
CA MET A 111 5.90 -18.00 -5.12
C MET A 111 5.49 -17.69 -3.67
N ILE A 112 4.21 -17.41 -3.46
CA ILE A 112 3.60 -17.38 -2.13
C ILE A 112 3.07 -18.78 -1.86
N THR A 113 3.90 -19.63 -1.24
CA THR A 113 3.56 -21.04 -0.99
C THR A 113 2.69 -21.26 0.26
N SER A 114 2.25 -20.21 0.96
CA SER A 114 1.31 -20.35 2.10
C SER A 114 0.54 -19.06 2.45
N LEU A 115 -0.59 -19.23 3.14
CA LEU A 115 -1.35 -18.14 3.76
C LEU A 115 -0.52 -17.30 4.72
N ASP A 116 0.44 -17.91 5.42
CA ASP A 116 1.27 -17.20 6.38
C ASP A 116 2.35 -16.36 5.69
N ASP A 117 2.84 -16.77 4.52
CA ASP A 117 3.72 -15.94 3.71
C ASP A 117 2.94 -14.77 3.07
N LEU A 118 1.69 -14.99 2.65
CA LEU A 118 0.80 -13.90 2.19
C LEU A 118 0.49 -12.92 3.33
N LYS A 119 0.19 -13.43 4.53
CA LYS A 119 -0.16 -12.63 5.72
C LYS A 119 1.04 -11.85 6.23
N SER A 120 2.24 -12.46 6.25
CA SER A 120 3.52 -11.80 6.55
C SER A 120 3.80 -10.68 5.56
N ARG A 121 3.71 -10.96 4.25
CA ARG A 121 3.93 -9.96 3.20
C ARG A 121 2.91 -8.83 3.27
N LEU A 122 1.63 -9.14 3.45
CA LEU A 122 0.56 -8.14 3.57
C LEU A 122 0.73 -7.27 4.82
N ALA A 123 1.03 -7.87 5.97
CA ALA A 123 1.31 -7.12 7.20
C ALA A 123 2.49 -6.16 7.02
N LYS A 124 3.53 -6.59 6.30
CA LYS A 124 4.69 -5.76 5.98
C LYS A 124 4.34 -4.57 5.08
N VAL A 125 3.46 -4.75 4.08
CA VAL A 125 3.05 -3.61 3.25
C VAL A 125 2.06 -2.68 3.95
N VAL A 126 1.13 -3.21 4.74
CA VAL A 126 0.24 -2.37 5.59
C VAL A 126 1.05 -1.52 6.57
N MET A 127 2.09 -2.10 7.17
CA MET A 127 3.05 -1.35 8.00
C MET A 127 3.72 -0.21 7.22
N MET A 128 4.14 -0.45 5.98
CA MET A 128 4.73 0.60 5.13
C MET A 128 3.74 1.72 4.82
N ILE A 129 2.48 1.39 4.49
CA ILE A 129 1.41 2.37 4.24
C ILE A 129 1.18 3.24 5.48
N LEU A 130 1.10 2.63 6.67
CA LEU A 130 0.93 3.37 7.93
C LEU A 130 2.10 4.34 8.20
N VAL A 131 3.34 3.91 7.91
CA VAL A 131 4.52 4.78 8.03
C VAL A 131 4.41 5.96 7.08
N VAL A 132 4.13 5.73 5.79
CA VAL A 132 4.00 6.78 4.78
C VAL A 132 2.88 7.75 5.13
N ARG A 133 1.69 7.25 5.50
CA ARG A 133 0.54 8.07 5.91
C ARG A 133 0.79 8.91 7.15
N TYR A 134 1.53 8.38 8.12
CA TYR A 134 1.91 9.16 9.28
C TYR A 134 2.89 10.28 8.89
N PHE A 135 3.84 10.02 8.00
CA PHE A 135 4.74 11.06 7.48
C PHE A 135 4.00 12.12 6.66
N GLU A 136 3.03 11.75 5.84
CA GLU A 136 2.15 12.68 5.12
C GLU A 136 1.40 13.59 6.10
N PHE A 137 0.73 12.99 7.09
CA PHE A 137 0.01 13.71 8.14
C PHE A 137 0.94 14.65 8.93
N ALA A 138 2.14 14.17 9.26
CA ALA A 138 3.15 14.95 9.96
C ALA A 138 3.64 16.17 9.18
N LEU A 139 3.85 16.03 7.86
CA LEU A 139 4.28 17.12 6.99
C LEU A 139 3.16 18.15 6.76
N SER A 140 1.90 17.72 6.86
CA SER A 140 0.72 18.59 6.77
C SER A 140 0.34 19.31 8.07
N MET A 141 0.98 18.97 9.19
CA MET A 141 0.62 19.53 10.50
C MET A 141 1.32 20.87 10.75
N GLU A 142 0.55 21.90 11.11
CA GLU A 142 1.09 23.18 11.54
C GLU A 142 1.46 23.12 13.03
N PHE A 143 2.77 23.13 13.33
CA PHE A 143 3.28 23.12 14.71
C PHE A 143 3.04 24.46 15.40
N SER A 144 1.89 24.60 16.06
CA SER A 144 1.46 25.83 16.72
C SER A 144 1.90 25.88 18.19
N THR A 145 1.97 24.72 18.85
CA THR A 145 2.34 24.62 20.26
C THR A 145 3.47 23.63 20.52
N PRO A 146 4.27 23.82 21.59
CA PRO A 146 5.30 22.85 21.99
C PRO A 146 4.74 21.44 22.28
N MET A 147 3.46 21.35 22.62
CA MET A 147 2.78 20.07 22.86
C MET A 147 2.59 19.28 21.56
N ASP A 148 2.27 19.96 20.45
CA ASP A 148 2.10 19.34 19.13
C ASP A 148 3.42 18.69 18.68
N LEU A 149 4.54 19.36 18.96
CA LEU A 149 5.87 18.85 18.66
C LEU A 149 6.21 17.60 19.50
N LEU A 150 5.79 17.57 20.77
CA LEU A 150 5.99 16.43 21.66
C LEU A 150 5.12 15.23 21.24
N GLN A 151 3.87 15.47 20.86
CA GLN A 151 2.97 14.42 20.35
C GLN A 151 3.48 13.85 19.03
N PHE A 152 3.99 14.71 18.14
CA PHE A 152 4.61 14.29 16.90
C PHE A 152 5.86 13.43 17.12
N ALA A 153 6.77 13.86 18.00
CA ALA A 153 7.93 13.06 18.39
C ALA A 153 7.53 11.73 19.03
N GLY A 154 6.47 11.73 19.85
CA GLY A 154 5.89 10.53 20.45
C GLY A 154 5.36 9.54 19.42
N GLY A 155 4.64 10.01 18.39
CA GLY A 155 4.14 9.14 17.34
C GLY A 155 5.25 8.58 16.45
N ILE A 156 6.34 9.34 16.18
CA ILE A 156 7.54 8.79 15.52
C ILE A 156 8.16 7.68 16.37
N ALA A 157 8.28 7.88 17.69
CA ALA A 157 8.84 6.87 18.58
C ALA A 157 7.99 5.60 18.61
N LEU A 158 6.66 5.73 18.63
CA LEU A 158 5.72 4.60 18.57
C LEU A 158 5.77 3.86 17.24
N LEU A 159 5.91 4.57 16.12
CA LEU A 159 6.11 3.95 14.80
C LEU A 159 7.43 3.19 14.73
N GLY A 160 8.51 3.78 15.23
CA GLY A 160 9.80 3.09 15.32
C GLY A 160 9.72 1.83 16.18
N LEU A 161 8.99 1.89 17.29
CA LEU A 161 8.75 0.73 18.17
C LEU A 161 7.88 -0.33 17.49
N ALA A 162 6.82 0.05 16.79
CA ALA A 162 5.98 -0.88 16.03
C ALA A 162 6.78 -1.60 14.93
N LEU A 163 7.64 -0.88 14.20
CA LEU A 163 8.54 -1.44 13.19
C LEU A 163 9.55 -2.42 13.80
N TYR A 164 10.14 -2.04 14.93
CA TYR A 164 11.09 -2.90 15.64
C TYR A 164 10.43 -4.20 16.11
N LEU A 165 9.23 -4.11 16.72
CA LEU A 165 8.49 -5.28 17.17
C LEU A 165 8.06 -6.18 16.01
N ALA A 166 7.60 -5.61 14.89
CA ALA A 166 7.25 -6.37 13.70
C ALA A 166 8.47 -7.13 13.15
N HIS A 167 9.65 -6.49 13.14
CA HIS A 167 10.89 -7.13 12.68
C HIS A 167 11.38 -8.24 13.62
N LEU A 168 11.17 -8.07 14.93
CA LEU A 168 11.49 -9.09 15.92
C LEU A 168 10.59 -10.33 15.76
N ALA A 169 9.29 -10.12 15.52
CA ALA A 169 8.33 -11.20 15.30
C ALA A 169 8.65 -12.03 14.04
N ASP A 170 9.14 -11.40 12.96
CA ASP A 170 9.62 -12.11 11.76
C ASP A 170 10.84 -13.00 12.04
N LYS A 171 11.68 -12.64 13.02
CA LYS A 171 12.92 -13.37 13.34
C LYS A 171 12.67 -14.62 14.18
N ASP A 172 11.66 -14.61 15.04
CA ASP A 172 11.28 -15.74 15.90
C ASP A 172 10.53 -16.85 15.13
N GLY A 173 9.97 -16.56 13.94
CA GLY A 173 9.31 -17.55 13.08
C GLY A 173 10.25 -18.37 12.18
N ALA A 174 11.57 -18.13 12.23
CA ALA A 174 12.57 -18.78 11.39
C ALA A 174 13.27 -19.99 12.05
N HIS A 175 12.68 -20.56 13.10
CA HIS A 175 13.17 -21.76 13.80
C HIS A 175 12.17 -22.92 13.73
#